data_AF-A0A1F6VHY4-F1
#
_entry.id   AF-A0A1F6VHY4-F1
#
_cell.length_a   1.000
_cell.length_b   1.000
_cell.length_c   1.000
_cell.angle_alpha   90.00
_cell.angle_beta   90.00
_cell.angle_gamma   90.00
#
_symmetry.space_group_name_H-M   'P 1'
#
loop_
_entity.id
_entity.type
_entity.pdbx_description
1 polymer ?
#
loop_
_entity_poly.entity_id
_entity_poly.type
_entity_poly.pdbx_seq_one_letter_code
_entity_poly.pdbx_strand_id
1 'polypeptide(L)'
;MYLIKDLYLQHSDDALTFEEQREFYTAQGQLIATKRENLTEQLTKPGYYTASVPLAIPRGAPAGTYRVVTRLIATPAQGQAQTLATASSEFRVQ
;
A
#
# COMPACT_ATOMS: atom_id res chain seq x y z
N MET A 1 11.23 9.75 -5.87
CA MET A 1 11.46 8.85 -4.72
C MET A 1 10.53 7.65 -4.86
N TYR A 2 11.01 6.45 -4.49
CA TYR A 2 10.29 5.20 -4.66
C TYR A 2 10.09 4.51 -3.31
N LEU A 3 8.97 3.79 -3.18
CA LEU A 3 8.71 2.85 -2.10
C LEU A 3 8.99 1.45 -2.61
N ILE A 4 9.94 0.76 -1.98
CA ILE A 4 10.24 -0.65 -2.23
C ILE A 4 9.45 -1.48 -1.22
N LYS A 5 8.79 -2.53 -1.69
CA LYS A 5 7.95 -3.41 -0.89
C LYS A 5 8.28 -4.85 -1.24
N ASP A 6 8.52 -5.65 -0.22
CA ASP A 6 8.70 -7.09 -0.33
C ASP A 6 7.62 -7.78 0.51
N LEU A 7 6.97 -8.80 -0.06
CA LEU A 7 5.85 -9.51 0.54
C LEU A 7 5.97 -11.00 0.22
N TYR A 8 5.78 -11.84 1.23
CA TYR A 8 5.41 -13.23 1.00
C TYR A 8 3.90 -13.37 1.19
N LEU A 9 3.21 -13.88 0.17
CA LEU A 9 1.77 -14.09 0.20
C LEU A 9 1.47 -15.58 0.17
N GLN A 10 0.61 -16.02 1.09
CA GLN A 10 0.02 -17.35 1.09
C GLN A 10 -1.50 -17.20 1.16
N HIS A 11 -2.20 -17.80 0.20
CA HIS A 11 -3.66 -17.81 0.13
C HIS A 11 -4.15 -19.16 -0.39
N SER A 12 -5.38 -19.54 -0.04
CA SER A 12 -6.11 -20.66 -0.67
C SER A 12 -6.49 -20.32 -2.12
N ASP A 13 -6.93 -21.31 -2.88
CA ASP A 13 -7.44 -21.12 -4.26
C ASP A 13 -8.79 -20.40 -4.32
N ASP A 14 -9.27 -19.86 -3.20
CA ASP A 14 -10.48 -19.07 -3.15
C ASP A 14 -10.32 -17.79 -3.97
N ALA A 15 -11.39 -17.38 -4.64
CA ALA A 15 -11.41 -16.13 -5.38
C ALA A 15 -11.29 -14.93 -4.41
N LEU A 16 -10.10 -14.34 -4.37
CA LEU A 16 -9.78 -13.13 -3.61
C LEU A 16 -9.58 -11.97 -4.57
N THR A 17 -10.07 -10.80 -4.18
CA THR A 17 -9.62 -9.53 -4.77
C THR A 17 -8.64 -8.87 -3.81
N PHE A 18 -7.55 -8.33 -4.35
CA PHE A 18 -6.52 -7.65 -3.59
C PHE A 18 -6.50 -6.16 -3.90
N GLU A 19 -6.47 -5.33 -2.87
CA GLU A 19 -6.29 -3.88 -2.97
C GLU A 19 -5.10 -3.45 -2.10
N GLU A 20 -4.23 -2.62 -2.66
CA GLU A 20 -3.32 -1.81 -1.88
C GLU A 20 -3.93 -0.44 -1.61
N GLN A 21 -4.03 -0.07 -0.32
CA GLN A 21 -4.34 1.29 0.11
C GLN A 21 -3.07 1.95 0.67
N ARG A 22 -2.70 3.11 0.13
CA ARG A 22 -1.61 3.96 0.59
C ARG A 22 -2.15 5.29 1.10
N GLU A 23 -1.78 5.65 2.32
CA GLU A 23 -2.12 6.91 2.97
C GLU A 23 -0.86 7.69 3.26
N PHE A 24 -0.86 8.97 2.92
CA PHE A 24 0.27 9.87 3.12
C PHE A 24 -0.09 10.88 4.19
N TYR A 25 0.79 11.03 5.18
CA TYR A 25 0.60 11.91 6.32
C TYR A 25 1.72 12.92 6.44
N THR A 26 1.41 14.13 6.89
CA THR A 26 2.41 15.09 7.38
C THR A 26 3.00 14.62 8.71
N ALA A 27 4.09 15.27 9.16
CA ALA A 27 4.67 15.06 10.48
C ALA A 27 3.67 15.27 11.64
N GLN A 28 2.67 16.14 11.45
CA GLN A 28 1.62 16.40 12.43
C GLN A 28 0.48 15.36 12.39
N GLY A 29 0.58 14.34 11.52
CA GLY A 29 -0.42 13.28 11.40
C GLY A 29 -1.62 13.64 10.51
N GLN A 30 -1.58 14.76 9.79
CA GLN A 30 -2.64 15.12 8.85
C GLN A 30 -2.54 14.25 7.58
N LEU A 31 -3.64 13.60 7.21
CA LEU A 31 -3.75 12.87 5.93
C LEU A 31 -3.79 13.87 4.76
N ILE A 32 -2.87 13.72 3.81
CA ILE A 32 -2.75 14.60 2.63
C ILE A 32 -3.15 13.92 1.31
N ALA A 33 -3.07 12.60 1.25
CA ALA A 33 -3.45 11.84 0.07
C ALA A 33 -3.76 10.39 0.44
N THR A 34 -4.70 9.79 -0.30
CA THR A 34 -4.97 8.36 -0.30
C THR A 34 -4.91 7.85 -1.73
N LYS A 35 -4.22 6.74 -1.96
CA LYS A 35 -4.18 6.03 -3.24
C LYS A 35 -4.63 4.59 -3.03
N ARG A 36 -5.52 4.11 -3.90
CA ARG A 36 -5.94 2.71 -3.97
C ARG A 36 -5.51 2.10 -5.29
N GLU A 37 -5.09 0.85 -5.26
CA GLU A 37 -4.62 0.12 -6.43
C GLU A 37 -5.08 -1.33 -6.36
N ASN A 38 -5.76 -1.80 -7.41
CA ASN A 38 -6.16 -3.20 -7.52
C ASN A 38 -4.94 -4.04 -7.91
N LEU A 39 -4.60 -5.03 -7.08
CA LEU A 39 -3.46 -5.93 -7.26
C LEU A 39 -3.88 -7.36 -7.60
N THR A 40 -5.17 -7.61 -7.83
CA THR A 40 -5.74 -8.96 -8.00
C THR A 40 -5.04 -9.74 -9.11
N GLU A 41 -4.81 -9.12 -10.26
CA GLU A 41 -4.12 -9.75 -11.40
C GLU A 41 -2.61 -9.91 -11.18
N GLN A 42 -2.04 -9.18 -10.21
CA GLN A 42 -0.62 -9.25 -9.87
C GLN A 42 -0.33 -10.32 -8.82
N LEU A 43 -1.29 -10.57 -7.91
CA LEU A 43 -1.16 -11.46 -6.75
C LEU A 43 -1.97 -12.75 -6.96
N THR A 44 -1.74 -13.43 -8.09
CA THR A 44 -2.56 -14.59 -8.50
C THR A 44 -2.14 -15.92 -7.87
N LYS A 45 -0.93 -16.00 -7.30
CA LYS A 45 -0.37 -17.25 -6.75
C LYS A 45 0.30 -17.02 -5.40
N PRO A 46 0.39 -18.03 -4.54
CA PRO A 46 1.26 -17.98 -3.38
C PRO A 46 2.73 -17.78 -3.80
N GLY A 47 3.48 -16.95 -3.06
CA GLY A 47 4.89 -16.71 -3.35
C GLY A 47 5.44 -15.39 -2.86
N TYR A 48 6.67 -15.10 -3.29
CA TYR A 48 7.36 -13.83 -3.01
C TYR A 48 7.08 -12.81 -4.10
N TYR A 49 6.74 -11.60 -3.66
CA TYR A 49 6.45 -10.45 -4.50
C TYR A 49 7.33 -9.28 -4.09
N THR A 50 7.90 -8.62 -5.09
CA THR A 50 8.62 -7.36 -4.92
C THR A 50 7.98 -6.31 -5.82
N ALA A 51 7.74 -5.12 -5.27
CA ALA A 51 7.20 -4.00 -6.01
C ALA A 51 8.00 -2.72 -5.72
N SER A 52 8.26 -1.96 -6.78
CA SER A 52 8.80 -0.62 -6.70
C SER A 52 7.78 0.35 -7.26
N VAL A 53 7.25 1.22 -6.39
CA VAL A 53 6.21 2.18 -6.78
C VAL A 53 6.69 3.60 -6.51
N PRO A 54 6.43 4.56 -7.42
CA PRO A 54 6.73 5.95 -7.14
C PRO A 54 5.88 6.43 -5.96
N LEU A 55 6.48 7.20 -5.05
CA LEU A 55 5.72 7.88 -4.00
C LEU A 55 4.91 9.00 -4.65
N ALA A 56 3.60 8.92 -4.52
CA ALA A 56 2.66 9.90 -5.06
C ALA A 56 2.59 11.15 -4.16
N ILE A 57 3.70 11.89 -4.08
CA ILE A 57 3.76 13.16 -3.36
C ILE A 57 3.16 14.24 -4.26
N PRO A 58 2.13 14.99 -3.82
CA PRO A 58 1.56 16.08 -4.61
C PRO A 58 2.63 17.09 -5.04
N ARG A 59 2.54 17.57 -6.29
CA ARG A 59 3.40 18.68 -6.73
C ARG A 59 3.10 19.90 -5.85
N GLY A 60 4.12 20.42 -5.17
CA GLY A 60 3.98 21.53 -4.22
C GLY A 60 3.80 21.13 -2.76
N ALA A 61 3.95 19.84 -2.41
CA ALA A 61 4.04 19.43 -1.01
C ALA A 61 5.17 20.22 -0.30
N PRO A 62 4.89 20.89 0.84
CA PRO A 62 5.92 21.64 1.57
C PRO A 62 7.13 20.77 1.93
N ALA A 63 8.31 21.36 2.00
CA ALA A 63 9.48 20.68 2.54
C ALA A 63 9.20 20.24 3.99
N GLY A 64 9.59 19.02 4.35
CA GLY A 64 9.28 18.46 5.66
C GLY A 64 9.31 16.94 5.72
N THR A 65 9.00 16.41 6.90
CA THR A 65 8.87 14.97 7.14
C THR A 65 7.44 14.52 6.88
N TYR A 66 7.33 13.37 6.21
CA TYR A 66 6.08 12.72 5.88
C TYR A 66 6.16 11.24 6.21
N ARG A 67 5.00 10.61 6.37
CA ARG A 67 4.87 9.18 6.62
C ARG A 67 3.89 8.59 5.62
N VAL A 68 4.27 7.49 4.99
CA VAL A 68 3.35 6.66 4.21
C VAL A 68 2.94 5.45 5.05
N VAL A 69 1.65 5.13 5.04
CA VAL A 69 1.10 3.87 5.56
C VAL A 69 0.53 3.10 4.39
N THR A 70 0.98 1.87 4.21
CA THR A 70 0.50 0.97 3.16
C THR A 70 -0.22 -0.19 3.81
N ARG A 71 -1.43 -0.51 3.33
CA ARG A 71 -2.21 -1.68 3.73
C ARG A 71 -2.47 -2.55 2.53
N LEU A 72 -2.25 -3.85 2.68
CA LEU A 72 -2.75 -4.85 1.75
C LEU A 72 -4.07 -5.37 2.28
N ILE A 73 -5.12 -5.25 1.48
CA ILE A 73 -6.48 -5.64 1.81
C ILE A 73 -6.89 -6.76 0.86
N ALA A 74 -7.41 -7.85 1.41
CA ALA A 74 -8.01 -8.93 0.63
C ALA A 74 -9.50 -8.99 0.89
N THR A 75 -10.28 -9.20 -0.16
CA THR A 75 -11.74 -9.36 -0.07
C THR A 75 -12.13 -10.66 -0.75
N PRO A 76 -12.66 -11.65 0.00
CA PRO A 76 -13.17 -12.88 -0.59
C PRO A 76 -14.44 -12.61 -1.39
N ALA A 77 -14.73 -13.45 -2.39
CA ALA A 77 -15.94 -13.36 -3.20
C ALA A 77 -17.24 -13.34 -2.35
N GLN A 78 -17.22 -14.05 -1.21
CA GLN A 78 -18.25 -13.99 -0.19
C GLN A 78 -17.60 -13.70 1.16
N GLY A 79 -17.85 -12.52 1.73
CA GLY A 79 -17.33 -12.13 3.03
C GLY A 79 -16.98 -10.65 3.10
N GLN A 80 -16.26 -10.26 4.15
CA GLN A 80 -15.83 -8.90 4.37
C GLN A 80 -14.35 -8.72 4.02
N ALA A 81 -14.00 -7.52 3.60
CA ALA A 81 -12.62 -7.13 3.37
C ALA A 81 -11.80 -7.24 4.66
N GLN A 82 -10.58 -7.76 4.56
CA GLN A 82 -9.65 -7.93 5.67
C GLN A 82 -8.30 -7.31 5.33
N THR A 83 -7.72 -6.58 6.27
CA THR A 83 -6.33 -6.12 6.14
C THR A 83 -5.39 -7.27 6.46
N LEU A 84 -4.62 -7.71 5.47
CA LEU A 84 -3.64 -8.80 5.61
C LEU A 84 -2.31 -8.32 6.17
N ALA A 85 -1.89 -7.12 5.76
CA ALA A 85 -0.62 -6.55 6.15
C ALA A 85 -0.71 -5.02 6.24
N THR A 86 0.08 -4.44 7.15
CA THR A 86 0.29 -2.99 7.24
C THR A 86 1.78 -2.72 7.40
N ALA A 87 2.28 -1.75 6.64
CA ALA A 87 3.65 -1.25 6.75
C ALA A 87 3.63 0.28 6.77
N SER A 88 4.62 0.88 7.43
CA SER A 88 4.82 2.32 7.41
C SER A 88 6.28 2.67 7.11
N SER A 89 6.48 3.82 6.48
CA SER A 89 7.80 4.37 6.23
C SER A 89 7.77 5.88 6.31
N GLU A 90 8.86 6.47 6.81
CA GLU A 90 9.04 7.91 6.90
C GLU A 90 10.02 8.39 5.84
N PHE A 91 9.76 9.59 5.33
CA PHE A 91 10.61 10.21 4.32
C PHE A 91 10.60 11.72 4.44
N ARG A 92 11.61 12.36 3.84
CA ARG A 92 11.74 13.82 3.82
C ARG A 92 11.60 14.35 2.40
N VAL A 93 10.76 15.38 2.25
CA VAL A 93 10.71 16.22 1.06
C VAL A 93 11.62 17.43 1.32
N GLN A 94 12.51 17.70 0.37
CA GLN A 94 13.45 18.83 0.40
C GLN A 94 13.18 19.76 -0.78
#